data_AF-A0A1G8Q4U7-F1
#
_entry.id   AF-A0A1G8Q4U7-F1
#
_cell.length_a   1.000
_cell.length_b   1.000
_cell.length_c   1.000
_cell.angle_alpha   90.00
_cell.angle_beta   90.00
_cell.angle_gamma   90.00
#
_symmetry.space_group_name_H-M   'P 1'
#
loop_
_entity.id
_entity.type
_entity.pdbx_description
1 polymer ?
#
loop_
_entity_poly.entity_id
_entity_poly.type
_entity_poly.pdbx_seq_one_letter_code
_entity_poly.pdbx_strand_id
1 'polypeptide(L)'
;MITFDIPEPLFFMKATVTDALKTVVDPELHVNIVDLGLVYHVRVDHLNKCILIKMTLSSKNCPMSDSILSGVKNCIIRTFPDYQAEVSLVWEPAWNYRTIPEAGLRKLRGL
;
A
#
# COMPACT_ATOMS: atom_id res chain seq x y z
N MET A 1 -22.86 30.40 4.29
CA MET A 1 -21.64 30.18 5.10
C MET A 1 -21.24 28.74 4.86
N ILE A 2 -20.23 28.50 4.03
CA ILE A 2 -19.81 27.13 3.68
C ILE A 2 -18.81 26.71 4.76
N THR A 3 -19.20 25.77 5.62
CA THR A 3 -18.28 25.09 6.52
C THR A 3 -17.35 24.22 5.67
N PHE A 4 -16.10 24.64 5.54
CA PHE A 4 -15.04 23.74 5.06
C PHE A 4 -14.75 22.77 6.21
N ASP A 5 -15.25 21.54 6.07
CA ASP A 5 -14.87 20.42 6.94
C ASP A 5 -13.38 20.15 6.71
N ILE A 6 -12.53 20.61 7.63
CA ILE A 6 -11.08 20.42 7.56
C ILE A 6 -10.84 18.94 7.85
N PRO A 7 -10.28 18.15 6.91
CA PRO A 7 -10.11 16.73 7.13
C PRO A 7 -9.20 16.50 8.34
N GLU A 8 -9.62 15.62 9.25
CA GLU A 8 -8.85 15.22 10.43
C GLU A 8 -7.41 14.82 10.06
N PRO A 9 -6.41 15.11 10.91
CA PRO A 9 -4.99 14.88 10.62
C PRO A 9 -4.66 13.43 10.22
N LEU A 10 -5.43 12.45 10.71
CA LEU A 10 -5.30 11.04 10.38
C LEU A 10 -5.61 10.74 8.90
N PHE A 11 -6.55 11.47 8.30
CA PHE A 11 -6.92 11.30 6.90
C PHE A 11 -5.76 11.63 5.97
N PHE A 12 -5.11 12.77 6.22
CA PHE A 12 -3.93 13.19 5.45
C PHE A 12 -2.79 12.19 5.59
N MET A 13 -2.51 11.70 6.79
CA MET A 13 -1.40 10.77 6.98
C MET A 13 -1.64 9.44 6.28
N LYS A 14 -2.88 8.91 6.31
CA LYS A 14 -3.24 7.70 5.56
C LYS A 14 -3.13 7.91 4.05
N ALA A 15 -3.53 9.07 3.54
CA ALA A 15 -3.39 9.43 2.13
C ALA A 15 -1.91 9.48 1.72
N THR A 16 -1.05 10.12 2.52
CA THR A 16 0.39 10.17 2.30
C THR A 16 1.03 8.78 2.34
N VAL A 17 0.64 7.90 3.27
CA VAL A 17 1.11 6.51 3.29
C VAL A 17 0.73 5.79 2.00
N THR A 18 -0.52 5.93 1.57
CA THR A 18 -1.01 5.27 0.36
C THR A 18 -0.30 5.77 -0.89
N ASP A 19 -0.01 7.07 -0.95
CA ASP A 19 0.74 7.66 -2.06
C ASP A 19 2.20 7.19 -2.08
N ALA A 20 2.87 7.16 -0.91
CA ALA A 20 4.21 6.62 -0.77
C ALA A 20 4.28 5.17 -1.29
N LEU A 21 3.32 4.32 -0.92
CA LEU A 21 3.27 2.91 -1.35
C LEU A 21 3.14 2.72 -2.88
N LYS A 22 2.68 3.73 -3.64
CA LYS A 22 2.69 3.66 -5.11
C LYS A 22 4.09 3.64 -5.72
N THR A 23 5.12 3.99 -4.95
CA THR A 23 6.53 3.89 -5.39
C THR A 23 7.05 2.45 -5.37
N VAL A 24 6.36 1.53 -4.70
CA VAL A 24 6.72 0.11 -4.64
C VAL A 24 6.06 -0.62 -5.80
N VAL A 25 6.89 -1.14 -6.70
CA VAL A 25 6.47 -1.80 -7.95
C VAL A 25 6.65 -3.31 -7.83
N ASP A 26 5.64 -4.06 -8.29
CA ASP A 26 5.74 -5.50 -8.47
C ASP A 26 6.67 -5.78 -9.68
N PRO A 27 7.80 -6.48 -9.50
CA PRO A 27 8.78 -6.70 -10.56
C PRO A 27 8.30 -7.66 -11.66
N GLU A 28 7.27 -8.46 -11.42
CA GLU A 28 6.69 -9.36 -12.42
C GLU A 28 5.69 -8.60 -13.29
N LEU A 29 4.76 -7.89 -12.65
CA LEU A 29 3.66 -7.20 -13.33
C LEU A 29 4.01 -5.77 -13.77
N HIS A 30 5.12 -5.20 -13.29
CA HIS A 30 5.58 -3.83 -13.60
C HIS A 30 4.56 -2.74 -13.25
N VAL A 31 3.67 -3.01 -12.28
CA VAL A 31 2.66 -2.07 -11.76
C VAL A 31 2.84 -1.94 -10.25
N ASN A 32 2.50 -0.77 -9.69
CA ASN A 32 2.63 -0.57 -8.25
C ASN A 32 1.60 -1.36 -7.44
N ILE A 33 1.99 -1.71 -6.22
CA ILE A 33 1.21 -2.59 -5.33
C ILE A 33 -0.16 -1.99 -4.94
N VAL A 34 -0.31 -0.67 -4.99
CA VAL A 34 -1.58 0.02 -4.68
C VAL A 34 -2.54 -0.09 -5.86
N ASP A 35 -2.06 0.21 -7.08
CA ASP A 35 -2.86 0.11 -8.30
C ASP A 35 -3.18 -1.35 -8.67
N LEU A 36 -2.36 -2.32 -8.26
CA LEU A 36 -2.69 -3.73 -8.35
C LEU A 36 -3.75 -4.15 -7.32
N GLY A 37 -4.03 -3.35 -6.30
CA GLY A 37 -4.94 -3.75 -5.21
C GLY A 37 -4.34 -4.79 -4.27
N LEU A 38 -3.01 -4.86 -4.15
CA LEU A 38 -2.32 -5.76 -3.22
C LEU A 38 -2.36 -5.25 -1.77
N VAL A 39 -2.57 -3.95 -1.58
CA VAL A 39 -2.70 -3.33 -0.25
C VAL A 39 -4.16 -3.34 0.18
N TYR A 40 -4.49 -4.15 1.18
CA TYR A 40 -5.87 -4.32 1.66
C TYR A 40 -6.23 -3.33 2.75
N HIS A 41 -5.29 -3.00 3.63
CA HIS A 41 -5.56 -2.10 4.73
C HIS A 41 -4.31 -1.33 5.16
N VAL A 42 -4.50 -0.06 5.47
CA VAL A 42 -3.48 0.80 6.11
C VAL A 42 -4.10 1.37 7.37
N ARG A 43 -3.46 1.11 8.51
CA ARG A 43 -3.81 1.70 9.80
C ARG A 43 -2.63 2.50 10.32
N VAL A 44 -2.90 3.74 10.71
CA VAL A 44 -1.94 4.59 11.39
C VAL A 44 -2.28 4.57 12.88
N ASP A 45 -1.33 4.14 13.70
CA ASP A 45 -1.38 4.24 15.15
C ASP A 45 -0.44 5.36 15.61
N HIS A 46 -1.02 6.52 15.89
CA HIS A 46 -0.27 7.69 16.34
C HIS A 46 0.27 7.55 17.76
N LEU A 47 -0.43 6.83 18.64
CA LEU A 47 -0.03 6.69 20.05
C LEU A 47 1.25 5.87 20.15
N ASN A 48 1.31 4.78 19.39
CA ASN A 48 2.47 3.89 19.35
C ASN A 48 3.48 4.26 18.26
N LYS A 49 3.24 5.34 17.49
CA LYS A 49 4.00 5.73 16.31
C LYS A 49 4.28 4.54 15.38
N CYS A 50 3.23 3.79 15.03
CA CYS A 50 3.34 2.60 14.18
C CYS A 50 2.36 2.69 13.00
N ILE A 51 2.82 2.32 11.81
CA ILE A 51 2.02 2.22 10.60
C ILE A 51 1.92 0.74 10.25
N LEU A 52 0.70 0.20 10.35
CA LEU A 52 0.39 -1.19 10.07
C LEU A 52 -0.20 -1.32 8.66
N ILE A 53 0.44 -2.15 7.84
CA ILE A 53 0.05 -2.40 6.46
C ILE A 53 -0.33 -3.87 6.34
N LYS A 54 -1.59 -4.12 5.99
CA LYS A 54 -2.08 -5.44 5.63
C LYS A 54 -2.11 -5.55 4.11
N MET A 55 -1.34 -6.49 3.57
CA MET A 55 -1.22 -6.66 2.12
C MET A 55 -1.12 -8.13 1.74
N THR A 56 -1.23 -8.40 0.45
CA THR A 56 -1.02 -9.70 -0.16
C THR A 56 -0.01 -9.59 -1.30
N LEU A 57 0.29 -10.71 -1.96
CA LEU A 57 1.13 -10.75 -3.16
C LEU A 57 0.36 -11.39 -4.32
N SER A 58 0.80 -11.09 -5.54
CA SER A 58 0.29 -11.69 -6.78
C SER A 58 0.51 -13.21 -6.82
N SER A 59 1.59 -13.71 -6.17
CA SER A 59 1.99 -15.12 -6.15
C SER A 59 2.56 -15.55 -4.79
N LYS A 60 2.21 -16.78 -4.32
CA LYS A 60 2.64 -17.35 -3.02
C LYS A 60 4.12 -17.77 -2.94
N ASN A 61 4.73 -18.09 -4.07
CA ASN A 61 6.07 -18.67 -4.14
C ASN A 61 7.07 -17.75 -4.87
N CYS A 62 6.79 -16.44 -4.94
CA CYS A 62 7.70 -15.53 -5.64
C CYS A 62 8.97 -15.31 -4.80
N PRO A 63 10.18 -15.58 -5.32
CA PRO A 63 11.44 -15.30 -4.60
C PRO A 63 11.66 -13.80 -4.32
N MET A 64 10.86 -12.93 -4.94
CA MET A 64 10.93 -11.47 -4.75
C MET A 64 9.98 -10.94 -3.67
N SER A 65 9.26 -11.81 -2.96
CA SER A 65 8.36 -11.41 -1.87
C SER A 65 9.08 -10.55 -0.82
N ASP A 66 10.29 -10.96 -0.43
CA ASP A 66 11.09 -10.23 0.55
C ASP A 66 11.52 -8.85 0.06
N SER A 67 11.80 -8.71 -1.24
CA SER A 67 12.14 -7.43 -1.85
C SER A 67 10.96 -6.46 -1.83
N ILE A 68 9.75 -6.92 -2.15
CA ILE A 68 8.54 -6.10 -2.09
C ILE A 68 8.26 -5.68 -0.65
N LEU A 69 8.28 -6.62 0.30
CA LEU A 69 8.03 -6.35 1.72
C LEU A 69 9.06 -5.37 2.30
N SER A 70 10.33 -5.52 1.94
CA SER A 70 11.40 -4.60 2.34
C SER A 70 11.22 -3.22 1.69
N GLY A 71 10.82 -3.18 0.42
CA GLY A 71 10.48 -1.94 -0.29
C GLY A 71 9.36 -1.17 0.41
N VAL A 72 8.29 -1.87 0.82
CA VAL A 72 7.19 -1.30 1.61
C VAL A 72 7.70 -0.70 2.91
N LYS A 73 8.41 -1.47 3.73
CA LYS A 73 8.95 -0.98 5.01
C LYS A 73 9.85 0.24 4.83
N ASN A 74 10.79 0.17 3.89
CA ASN A 74 11.74 1.24 3.61
C ASN A 74 11.04 2.51 3.10
N CYS A 75 10.03 2.35 2.26
CA CYS A 75 9.23 3.47 1.76
C CYS A 75 8.54 4.22 2.90
N ILE A 76 7.93 3.49 3.84
CA ILE A 76 7.29 4.08 5.01
C ILE A 76 8.29 4.75 5.94
N ILE A 77 9.39 4.09 6.29
CA ILE A 77 10.42 4.65 7.17
C ILE A 77 11.03 5.93 6.56
N ARG A 78 11.22 5.98 5.24
CA ARG A 78 11.70 7.20 4.55
C ARG A 78 10.68 8.35 4.61
N THR A 79 9.39 8.03 4.50
CA THR A 79 8.32 9.03 4.50
C THR A 79 7.97 9.51 5.91
N PHE A 80 8.05 8.61 6.88
CA PHE A 80 7.72 8.83 8.29
C PHE A 80 8.85 8.28 9.18
N PRO A 81 9.98 9.01 9.32
CA PRO A 81 11.16 8.54 10.06
C PRO A 81 10.90 8.25 11.54
N ASP A 82 9.94 8.94 12.14
CA ASP A 82 9.55 8.76 13.54
C ASP A 82 8.60 7.59 13.78
N TYR A 83 8.17 6.89 12.72
CA TYR A 83 7.20 5.81 12.79
C TYR A 83 7.85 4.46 12.47
N GLN A 84 7.40 3.42 13.18
CA GLN A 84 7.68 2.03 12.83
C GLN A 84 6.77 1.58 11.68
N ALA A 85 7.28 0.69 10.84
CA ALA A 85 6.53 0.10 9.74
C ALA A 85 6.34 -1.40 9.96
N GLU A 86 5.11 -1.83 10.23
CA GLU A 86 4.74 -3.23 10.38
C GLU A 86 3.95 -3.71 9.17
N VAL A 87 4.41 -4.79 8.54
CA VAL A 87 3.76 -5.36 7.36
C VAL A 87 3.24 -6.74 7.70
N SER A 88 1.92 -6.90 7.63
CA SER A 88 1.21 -8.15 7.80
C SER A 88 0.84 -8.72 6.43
N LEU A 89 1.56 -9.75 6.01
CA LEU A 89 1.29 -10.46 4.78
C LEU A 89 0.14 -11.46 5.00
N VAL A 90 -0.94 -11.33 4.23
CA VAL A 90 -2.07 -12.25 4.25
C VAL A 90 -2.30 -12.87 2.88
N TRP A 91 -2.84 -14.09 2.90
CA TRP A 91 -3.19 -14.82 1.69
C TRP A 91 -4.70 -14.93 1.47
N GLU A 92 -5.49 -14.47 2.44
CA GLU A 92 -6.95 -14.47 2.39
C GLU A 92 -7.48 -13.05 2.67
N PRO A 93 -8.35 -12.52 1.80
CA PRO A 93 -8.77 -13.10 0.53
C PRO A 93 -7.61 -13.20 -0.48
N ALA A 94 -7.61 -14.24 -1.32
CA ALA A 94 -6.60 -14.40 -2.36
C ALA A 94 -6.76 -13.30 -3.42
N TRP A 95 -5.66 -12.69 -3.83
CA TRP A 95 -5.66 -11.69 -4.89
C TRP A 95 -6.03 -12.31 -6.24
N ASN A 96 -6.74 -11.56 -7.08
CA ASN A 96 -6.98 -11.95 -8.47
C ASN A 96 -7.08 -10.72 -9.39
N TYR A 97 -6.96 -10.91 -10.70
CA TYR A 97 -7.05 -9.80 -11.65
C TYR A 97 -8.37 -9.02 -11.61
N ARG A 98 -9.46 -9.61 -11.07
CA ARG A 98 -10.75 -8.92 -10.91
C ARG A 98 -10.77 -7.99 -9.69
N THR A 99 -9.83 -8.13 -8.75
CA THR A 99 -9.66 -7.23 -7.62
C THR A 99 -8.84 -5.99 -7.96
N ILE A 100 -8.34 -5.88 -9.19
CA ILE A 100 -7.58 -4.72 -9.66
C ILE A 100 -8.51 -3.50 -9.77
N PRO A 101 -8.23 -2.40 -9.05
CA PRO A 101 -8.92 -1.13 -9.23
C PRO A 101 -8.90 -0.67 -10.70
N GLU A 102 -9.95 0.01 -11.15
CA GLU A 102 -10.08 0.43 -12.55
C GLU A 102 -8.90 1.27 -13.07
N ALA A 103 -8.27 2.05 -12.19
CA ALA A 103 -7.05 2.80 -12.47
C ALA A 103 -5.85 1.89 -12.83
N GLY A 104 -5.68 0.77 -12.11
CA GLY A 104 -4.63 -0.21 -12.40
C GLY A 104 -4.94 -1.05 -13.64
N LEU A 105 -6.22 -1.36 -13.85
CA LEU A 105 -6.66 -2.15 -15.01
C LEU A 105 -6.37 -1.43 -16.33
N ARG A 106 -6.51 -0.09 -16.39
CA ARG A 106 -6.14 0.73 -17.55
C ARG A 106 -4.67 0.59 -17.92
N LYS A 107 -3.79 0.67 -16.92
CA LYS A 107 -2.33 0.51 -17.11
C LYS A 107 -1.96 -0.87 -17.67
N LEU A 108 -2.59 -1.93 -17.16
CA LEU A 108 -2.37 -3.29 -17.67
C LEU A 108 -2.90 -3.51 -19.09
N ARG A 109 -3.98 -2.81 -19.46
CA ARG A 109 -4.58 -2.91 -20.81
C ARG A 109 -3.91 -2.00 -21.85
N GLY A 110 -2.93 -1.18 -21.44
CA GLY A 110 -2.27 -0.21 -22.32
C GLY A 110 -3.22 0.87 -22.85
N LEU A 111 -4.29 1.19 -22.09
CA LEU A 111 -5.34 2.16 -22.42
C LEU A 111 -5.24 3.42 -21.58
#